data_AF-A0A644XCK4-F1
#
_entry.id   AF-A0A644XCK4-F1
#
_cell.length_a   1.000
_cell.length_b   1.000
_cell.length_c   1.000
_cell.angle_alpha   90.00
_cell.angle_beta   90.00
_cell.angle_gamma   90.00
#
_symmetry.space_group_name_H-M   'P 1'
#
loop_
_entity.id
_entity.type
_entity.pdbx_description
1 polymer ?
#
loop_
_entity_poly.entity_id
_entity_poly.type
_entity_poly.pdbx_seq_one_letter_code
_entity_poly.pdbx_strand_id
1 'polypeptide(L)' 'MPSMNEIYCEHSKTIYRYLLSLTHDADASEELTQETFYQAVRTIDRYDGSCWNLSSF' A
#
# COMPACT_ATOMS: atom_id res chain seq x y z
N MET A 1 -12.02 -2.83 -12.01
CA MET A 1 -11.07 -2.88 -10.87
C MET A 1 -11.87 -3.11 -9.61
N PRO A 2 -11.37 -3.90 -8.63
CA PRO A 2 -12.00 -3.98 -7.31
C PRO A 2 -12.11 -2.58 -6.70
N SER A 3 -13.16 -2.35 -5.93
CA SER A 3 -13.36 -1.09 -5.22
C SER A 3 -12.29 -0.91 -4.15
N MET A 4 -11.96 0.34 -3.82
CA MET A 4 -11.01 0.68 -2.75
C MET A 4 -11.34 -0.04 -1.44
N ASN A 5 -12.63 -0.20 -1.13
CA ASN A 5 -13.09 -0.88 0.07
C ASN A 5 -12.72 -2.37 0.07
N GLU A 6 -12.79 -3.03 -1.08
CA GLU A 6 -12.38 -4.44 -1.21
C GLU A 6 -10.87 -4.60 -1.04
N ILE A 7 -10.08 -3.77 -1.72
CA ILE A 7 -8.60 -3.76 -1.60
C ILE A 7 -8.18 -3.48 -0.15
N TYR A 8 -8.88 -2.54 0.51
CA TYR A 8 -8.64 -2.22 1.92
C TYR A 8 -8.98 -3.37 2.85
N CYS A 9 -10.17 -3.98 2.71
CA CYS A 9 -10.57 -5.13 3.51
C CYS A 9 -9.63 -6.33 3.33
N GLU A 10 -9.11 -6.54 2.12
CA GLU A 10 -8.23 -7.66 1.81
C GLU A 10 -6.80 -7.48 2.32
N HIS A 11 -6.24 -6.27 2.23
CA HIS A 11 -4.81 -6.05 2.48
C HIS A 11 -4.47 -5.28 3.76
N SER A 12 -5.42 -4.57 4.38
CA SER A 12 -5.15 -3.68 5.52
C SER A 12 -4.46 -4.40 6.69
N LYS A 13 -4.95 -5.60 7.04
CA LYS A 13 -4.40 -6.38 8.15
C LYS A 13 -2.96 -6.82 7.91
N THR A 14 -2.61 -7.16 6.67
CA THR A 14 -1.26 -7.60 6.30
C THR A 14 -0.29 -6.42 6.30
N ILE A 15 -0.69 -5.31 5.69
CA ILE A 15 0.11 -4.07 5.64
C ILE A 15 0.33 -3.53 7.05
N TYR A 16 -0.72 -3.47 7.87
CA TYR A 16 -0.62 -3.03 9.26
C TYR A 16 0.34 -3.91 10.08
N ARG A 17 0.23 -5.23 9.98
CA ARG A 17 1.13 -6.16 10.69
C ARG A 17 2.58 -6.03 10.25
N TYR A 18 2.81 -5.83 8.96
CA TYR A 18 4.14 -5.58 8.43
C TYR A 18 4.72 -4.28 8.98
N LEU A 19 3.97 -3.18 8.92
CA LEU A 19 4.40 -1.90 9.45
C LEU A 19 4.63 -1.95 10.96
N LEU A 20 3.76 -2.63 11.72
CA LEU A 20 3.94 -2.86 13.16
C LEU A 20 5.22 -3.63 13.47
N SER A 21 5.58 -4.59 12.64
CA SER A 21 6.84 -5.35 12.80
C SER A 21 8.09 -4.50 12.54
N LEU A 22 7.96 -3.39 11.82
CA LEU A 22 9.06 -2.47 11.54
C LEU A 22 9.13 -1.34 12.56
N THR A 23 8.01 -0.69 12.84
CA THR A 23 7.95 0.50 13.70
C THR A 23 7.93 0.13 15.18
N HIS A 24 7.41 -1.05 15.53
CA HIS A 24 7.09 -1.46 16.91
C HIS A 24 6.18 -0.46 17.64
N ASP A 25 5.44 0.36 16.89
CA ASP A 25 4.57 1.42 17.38
C ASP A 25 3.20 1.32 16.69
N ALA A 26 2.15 1.20 17.48
CA ALA A 26 0.80 0.98 16.98
C ALA A 26 0.23 2.21 16.24
N ASP A 27 0.47 3.40 16.79
CA ASP A 27 -0.06 4.66 16.26
C ASP A 27 0.63 4.99 14.92
N ALA A 28 1.96 4.88 14.89
CA ALA A 28 2.74 5.08 13.67
C ALA A 28 2.38 4.06 12.58
N SER A 29 2.11 2.81 12.95
CA SER A 29 1.71 1.77 11.99
C SER A 29 0.34 2.01 11.39
N GLU A 30 -0.60 2.55 12.18
CA GLU A 30 -1.93 2.89 11.71
C GLU A 30 -1.87 4.05 10.71
N GLU A 31 -1.15 5.12 11.04
CA GLU A 31 -0.95 6.28 10.15
C GLU A 31 -0.30 5.85 8.83
N LEU A 32 0.78 5.07 8.88
CA LEU A 32 1.47 4.58 7.69
C LEU A 32 0.59 3.64 6.85
N THR A 33 -0.27 2.83 7.48
CA THR A 33 -1.22 1.98 6.77
C THR A 33 -2.18 2.85 5.97
N GLN A 34 -2.76 3.87 6.62
CA GLN A 34 -3.69 4.79 5.97
C GLN A 34 -3.03 5.56 4.81
N GLU A 35 -1.84 6.12 5.03
CA GLU A 35 -1.09 6.85 3.99
C GLU A 35 -0.76 5.95 2.79
N THR A 36 -0.41 4.68 3.04
CA THR A 36 -0.13 3.71 1.97
C THR A 36 -1.35 3.48 1.08
N PHE A 37 -2.53 3.27 1.66
CA PHE A 37 -3.76 3.11 0.87
C PHE A 37 -4.16 4.41 0.15
N TYR A 38 -3.97 5.56 0.79
CA TYR A 38 -4.25 6.85 0.19
C TYR A 38 -3.38 7.11 -1.05
N GLN A 39 -2.08 6.84 -0.97
CA GLN A 39 -1.16 6.97 -2.09
C GLN A 39 -1.45 5.95 -3.19
N ALA A 40 -1.76 4.70 -2.82
CA ALA A 40 -2.13 3.66 -3.78
C ALA A 40 -3.35 4.09 -4.61
N VAL A 41 -4.41 4.60 -3.97
CA VAL A 41 -5.60 5.05 -4.69
C VAL A 41 -5.38 6.34 -5.48
N ARG A 42 -4.57 7.28 -4.98
CA ARG A 42 -4.24 8.48 -5.74
C ARG A 42 -3.45 8.22 -7.01
N THR A 43 -2.67 7.14 -7.02
CA THR A 43 -1.75 6.83 -8.10
C THR A 43 -2.21 5.67 -8.98
N ILE A 44 -3.26 4.93 -8.59
CA ILE A 44 -3.73 3.75 -9.32
C ILE A 44 -4.09 4.04 -10.77
N ASP A 45 -4.74 5.17 -11.05
CA ASP A 45 -5.09 5.60 -12.42
C ASP A 45 -3.87 6.07 -13.23
N ARG A 46 -2.77 6.42 -12.55
CA ARG A 46 -1.51 6.86 -13.17
C ARG A 46 -0.49 5.73 -13.31
N TYR A 47 -0.76 4.56 -12.73
CA TYR A 47 0.11 3.42 -12.82
C TYR A 47 0.00 2.79 -14.22
N ASP A 48 1.02 2.99 -15.04
CA ASP A 48 1.07 2.51 -16.43
C ASP A 48 1.71 1.12 -16.59
N GLY A 49 2.05 0.46 -15.48
CA GLY A 49 2.67 -0.86 -15.45
C GLY A 49 4.13 -0.92 -15.94
N SER A 50 4.72 0.22 -16.30
CA SER A 50 6.07 0.27 -16.91
C SER A 50 7.23 0.07 -15.91
N CYS A 51 6.93 -0.07 -14.61
CA CYS A 51 7.93 -0.17 -13.53
C CYS A 51 8.89 -1.39 -13.61
N TRP A 52 8.73 -2.28 -14.59
CA TRP A 52 9.56 -3.47 -14.76
C TRP A 52 10.66 -3.35 -15.82
N ASN A 53 10.89 -2.16 -16.40
CA ASN A 53 11.97 -2.00 -17.39
C ASN A 53 13.36 -1.91 -16.72
N LEU A 54 13.75 -3.00 -16.05
CA LEU A 54 15.09 -3.26 -15.54
C LEU A 54 15.92 -4.15 -16.49
N SER A 55 15.47 -4.32 -17.74
CA SER A 55 16.18 -5.12 -18.76
C SER A 55 17.19 -4.31 -19.57
N SER A 56 17.91 -3.35 -18.97
CA SER A 56 18.96 -2.59 -19.66
C SER A 56 20.24 -2.34 -18.84
N PHE A 57 20.55 -3.25 -17.92
CA PHE A 57 21.91 -3.41 -17.39
C PHE A 57 22.46 -4.79 -17.73
#